data_AF-A0A9E4N8K9-F1
#
_entry.id   AF-A0A9E4N8K9-F1
#
_cell.length_a   1.000
_cell.length_b   1.000
_cell.length_c   1.000
_cell.angle_alpha   90.00
_cell.angle_beta   90.00
_cell.angle_gamma   90.00
#
_symmetry.space_group_name_H-M   'P 1'
#
loop_
_entity.id
_entity.type
_entity.pdbx_description
1 polymer ?
#
loop_
_entity_poly.entity_id
_entity_poly.type
_entity_poly.pdbx_seq_one_letter_code
_entity_poly.pdbx_strand_id
1 'polypeptide(L)' 'RALLQELGEPIMSTTLILPGEEMPLTDPYEMRDLLDHQVDLIIDGGYCGYEATTVVVMTDHQPEVVRAGKGDTSLFEV' A
#
# COMPACT_ATOMS: atom_id res chain seq x y z
N ARG A 1 -10.87 6.87 0.82
CA ARG A 1 -12.31 6.45 0.85
C ARG A 1 -13.09 7.04 -0.32
N ALA A 2 -12.99 8.34 -0.60
CA ALA A 2 -13.72 8.99 -1.70
C ALA A 2 -13.60 8.26 -3.05
N LEU A 3 -12.40 7.88 -3.47
CA LEU A 3 -12.19 7.16 -4.76
C LEU A 3 -13.01 5.87 -4.88
N LEU A 4 -13.00 5.03 -3.84
CA LEU A 4 -13.77 3.78 -3.81
C LEU A 4 -15.29 4.04 -3.77
N GLN A 5 -15.71 5.10 -3.07
CA GLN A 5 -17.12 5.47 -3.01
C GLN A 5 -17.65 5.95 -4.35
N GLU A 6 -16.83 6.72 -5.08
CA GLU A 6 -17.17 7.18 -6.42
C GLU A 6 -17.17 6.03 -7.43
N LEU A 7 -16.18 5.14 -7.36
CA LEU A 7 -16.08 4.00 -8.27
C LEU A 7 -17.18 2.95 -8.04
N GLY A 8 -17.60 2.75 -6.78
CA GLY A 8 -18.66 1.80 -6.42
C GLY A 8 -18.25 0.32 -6.40
N GLU A 9 -16.97 0.02 -6.63
CA GLU A 9 -16.41 -1.34 -6.65
C GLU A 9 -14.96 -1.37 -6.12
N PRO A 10 -14.37 -2.56 -5.86
CA PRO A 10 -12.99 -2.67 -5.42
C PRO A 10 -11.99 -2.12 -6.43
N ILE A 11 -10.94 -1.46 -5.94
CA ILE A 11 -9.79 -1.03 -6.74
C ILE A 11 -8.67 -2.04 -6.54
N MET A 12 -8.16 -2.61 -7.64
CA MET A 12 -6.91 -3.34 -7.64
C MET A 12 -5.75 -2.35 -7.46
N SER A 13 -4.92 -2.58 -6.45
CA SER A 13 -3.76 -1.72 -6.18
C SER A 13 -2.60 -2.53 -5.61
N THR A 14 -1.40 -1.94 -5.69
CA THR A 14 -0.19 -2.42 -5.04
C THR A 14 0.55 -1.25 -4.43
N THR A 15 1.44 -1.50 -3.48
CA THR A 15 2.38 -0.48 -2.98
C THR A 15 3.32 -0.05 -4.11
N LEU A 16 3.58 1.25 -4.26
CA LEU A 16 4.47 1.79 -5.28
C LEU A 16 5.93 1.63 -4.84
N ILE A 17 6.50 0.46 -5.11
CA ILE A 17 7.93 0.15 -4.90
C ILE A 17 8.57 0.02 -6.29
N LEU A 18 9.60 0.83 -6.57
CA LEU A 18 10.26 0.83 -7.88
C LEU A 18 11.16 -0.40 -8.08
N PRO A 19 11.49 -0.78 -9.33
CA PRO A 19 12.38 -1.89 -9.59
C PRO A 19 13.76 -1.68 -8.95
N GLY A 20 14.18 -2.62 -8.09
CA GLY A 20 15.45 -2.57 -7.38
C GLY A 20 15.40 -1.83 -6.04
N GLU A 21 14.27 -1.22 -5.68
CA GLU A 21 14.08 -0.55 -4.41
C GLU A 21 13.42 -1.48 -3.37
N GLU A 22 13.80 -1.30 -2.10
CA GLU A 22 13.16 -2.00 -0.97
C GLU A 22 12.03 -1.19 -0.34
N MET A 23 12.09 0.13 -0.49
CA MET A 23 11.16 1.08 0.15
C MET A 23 10.19 1.67 -0.87
N PRO A 24 8.96 2.01 -0.46
CA PRO A 24 8.03 2.67 -1.35
C PRO A 24 8.47 4.09 -1.68
N LEU A 25 8.18 4.53 -2.90
CA LEU A 25 8.26 5.93 -3.28
C LEU A 25 7.13 6.69 -2.59
N THR A 26 7.44 7.77 -1.85
CA THR A 26 6.44 8.49 -1.03
C THR A 26 6.25 9.96 -1.41
N ASP A 27 7.18 10.54 -2.18
CA ASP A 27 7.09 11.94 -2.61
C ASP A 27 6.34 12.05 -3.95
N PRO A 28 5.17 12.73 -4.00
CA PRO A 28 4.40 12.88 -5.23
C PRO A 28 5.12 13.70 -6.32
N TYR A 29 6.04 14.59 -5.96
CA TYR A 29 6.83 15.34 -6.93
C TYR A 29 7.88 14.45 -7.58
N GLU A 30 8.53 13.58 -6.79
CA GLU A 30 9.45 12.57 -7.33
C GLU A 30 8.71 11.53 -8.17
N MET A 31 7.50 11.11 -7.76
CA MET A 31 6.62 10.27 -8.58
C MET A 31 6.33 10.92 -9.93
N ARG A 32 6.04 12.24 -9.96
CA ARG A 32 5.82 12.96 -11.21
C ARG A 32 7.07 12.92 -12.09
N ASP A 33 8.22 13.27 -11.53
CA ASP A 33 9.48 13.31 -12.30
C ASP A 33 9.84 11.95 -12.91
N LEU A 34 9.56 10.85 -12.21
CA LEU A 34 9.89 9.49 -12.66
C LEU A 34 8.80 8.81 -13.51
N LEU A 35 7.52 9.09 -13.22
CA LEU A 35 6.37 8.28 -13.67
C LEU A 35 5.33 9.03 -14.51
N ASP A 36 5.48 10.34 -14.77
CA ASP A 36 4.45 11.14 -15.48
C ASP A 36 4.05 10.61 -16.86
N HIS A 37 4.91 9.81 -17.50
CA HIS A 37 4.63 9.26 -18.83
C HIS A 37 4.29 7.77 -18.79
N GLN A 38 4.25 7.18 -17.60
CA GLN A 38 3.99 5.77 -17.35
C GLN A 38 2.62 5.54 -16.71
N VAL A 39 1.98 6.58 -16.18
CA VAL A 39 0.66 6.52 -15.54
C VAL A 39 -0.27 7.63 -16.03
N ASP A 40 -1.58 7.39 -16.00
CA ASP A 40 -2.57 8.38 -16.42
C ASP A 40 -2.79 9.51 -15.41
N LEU A 41 -2.58 9.24 -14.11
CA LEU A 41 -2.86 10.18 -13.03
C LEU A 41 -1.98 9.92 -11.80
N ILE A 42 -1.49 11.00 -11.19
CA ILE A 42 -0.88 11.02 -9.85
C ILE A 42 -1.76 11.89 -8.95
N ILE A 43 -2.12 11.38 -7.78
CA ILE A 43 -2.93 12.11 -6.78
C ILE A 43 -2.02 12.47 -5.61
N ASP A 44 -1.75 13.76 -5.43
CA ASP A 44 -1.02 14.27 -4.26
C ASP A 44 -1.94 14.26 -3.03
N GLY A 45 -1.71 13.30 -2.13
CA GLY A 45 -2.35 13.19 -0.83
C GLY A 45 -1.48 13.66 0.34
N GLY A 46 -0.34 14.32 0.05
CA GLY A 46 0.71 14.61 1.02
C GLY A 46 1.55 13.39 1.41
N TYR A 47 2.40 13.56 2.42
CA TYR A 47 3.33 12.52 2.88
C TYR A 47 2.60 11.32 3.48
N CYS A 48 2.55 10.24 2.72
CA CYS A 48 2.03 8.95 3.15
C CYS A 48 3.22 8.11 3.64
N GLY A 49 3.33 7.90 4.96
CA GLY A 49 4.48 7.21 5.56
C GLY A 49 4.86 5.89 4.89
N TYR A 50 6.10 5.44 5.10
CA TYR A 50 6.71 4.35 4.35
C TYR A 50 6.44 2.94 4.90
N GLU A 51 5.89 2.83 6.12
CA GLU A 51 5.70 1.55 6.77
C GLU A 51 4.55 0.77 6.11
N ALA A 52 4.85 -0.45 5.67
CA ALA A 52 3.89 -1.30 4.95
C ALA A 52 2.73 -1.74 5.86
N THR A 53 1.64 -2.20 5.24
CA THR A 53 0.55 -2.85 5.97
C THR A 53 0.98 -4.21 6.51
N THR A 54 0.47 -4.54 7.69
CA THR A 54 0.48 -5.92 8.21
C THR A 54 -0.38 -6.81 7.31
N VAL A 55 0.14 -7.98 6.95
CA VAL A 55 -0.55 -8.98 6.13
C VAL A 55 -0.78 -10.22 6.98
N VAL A 56 -2.04 -10.62 7.10
CA VAL A 56 -2.48 -11.79 7.85
C VAL A 56 -3.19 -12.73 6.90
N VAL A 57 -2.71 -13.97 6.80
CA VAL A 57 -3.39 -15.05 6.08
C VAL A 57 -4.50 -15.59 6.97
N MET A 58 -5.72 -15.66 6.42
CA MET A 58 -6.93 -16.12 7.10
C MET A 58 -7.61 -17.28 6.36
N THR A 59 -6.83 -18.07 5.61
CA THR A 59 -7.36 -19.19 4.82
C THR A 59 -7.81 -20.37 5.67
N ASP A 60 -7.14 -20.60 6.80
CA ASP A 60 -7.39 -21.71 7.71
C ASP A 60 -7.97 -21.22 9.04
N HIS A 61 -8.22 -22.15 9.97
CA HIS A 61 -8.79 -21.82 11.28
C HIS A 61 -7.87 -21.01 12.18
N GLN A 62 -6.58 -20.90 11.86
CA GLN A 62 -5.60 -20.15 12.61
C GLN A 62 -5.03 -19.01 11.74
N PRO A 63 -5.22 -17.73 12.15
CA PRO A 63 -4.60 -16.60 11.46
C PRO A 63 -3.07 -16.68 11.52
N GLU A 64 -2.41 -16.39 10.41
CA GLU A 64 -0.94 -16.36 10.32
C GLU A 64 -0.46 -14.98 9.87
N VAL A 65 0.41 -14.34 10.67
CA VAL A 65 1.06 -13.08 10.27
C VAL A 65 2.19 -13.40 9.30
N VAL A 66 1.98 -13.15 8.00
CA VAL A 66 3.01 -13.36 6.96
C VAL A 66 3.86 -12.12 6.69
N ARG A 67 3.40 -10.94 7.15
CA ARG A 67 4.20 -9.71 7.17
C ARG A 67 3.75 -8.83 8.32
N ALA A 68 4.62 -8.55 9.28
CA ALA A 68 4.40 -7.51 10.28
C ALA A 68 4.72 -6.13 9.67
N GLY A 69 3.81 -5.18 9.84
CA GLY A 69 3.97 -3.79 9.41
C GLY A 69 3.30 -2.86 10.41
N LYS A 70 2.71 -1.76 9.94
CA LYS A 70 2.12 -0.72 10.81
C LYS A 70 0.93 -1.18 11.65
N GLY A 71 0.27 -2.28 11.28
CA GLY A 71 -0.88 -2.82 12.02
C GLY A 71 -0.43 -3.67 13.20
N ASP A 72 -0.99 -3.42 14.38
CA ASP A 72 -0.72 -4.22 15.59
C ASP A 72 -1.03 -5.70 15.36
N THR A 73 -0.05 -6.56 15.65
CA THR A 73 -0.10 -8.01 15.49
C THR A 73 -0.45 -8.76 16.77
N SER A 74 -0.54 -8.07 17.91
CA SER A 74 -0.73 -8.69 19.24
C SER A 74 -1.93 -9.64 19.33
N LEU A 75 -2.97 -9.41 18.53
CA LEU A 75 -4.17 -10.27 18.46
C LEU A 75 -3.93 -11.64 17.80
N PHE A 76 -2.83 -11.80 17.07
CA PHE A 76 -2.51 -12.98 16.26
C PHE A 76 -1.29 -13.74 16.76
N GLU A 77 -0.56 -13.19 17.73
CA GLU A 77 0.61 -13.81 18.37
C GLU A 77 0.13 -14.67 19.55
N VAL A 78 0.20 -16.00 19.41
CA VAL A 78 -0.13 -16.99 20.45
C VAL A 78 1.13 -17.71 20.92
#